data_AF-A0A179IAJ3-F1
#
_entry.id   AF-A0A179IAJ3-F1
#
_cell.length_a   1.000
_cell.length_b   1.000
_cell.length_c   1.000
_cell.angle_alpha   90.00
_cell.angle_beta   90.00
_cell.angle_gamma   90.00
#
_symmetry.space_group_name_H-M   'P 1'
#
loop_
_entity.id
_entity.type
_entity.pdbx_description
1 polymer ?
#
loop_
_entity_poly.entity_id
_entity_poly.type
_entity_poly.pdbx_seq_one_letter_code
_entity_poly.pdbx_strand_id
1 'polypeptide(L)'
;MAINRATGWQKLPVTLTELCIDTTLRCGQSFRWRKINDEWTCALHGRILSLKQDPQHVYYKTTWPKLQTGLSTHPSSIEKDDTEVLLKHYFSLRLNLAELYEQWSKADPNFAKRAPEFAGVRILSQDAWEALIGFICSSNNNIARISQMVHKLCIHYGPLIGHVGNEPIHDFPTPDSLSGDQVESHLRELGFGYRAKYIAQTARIIATEKPMGWLETLRNPESAMEPTIKVESDYIPTYKAAHEELLALTGVGPKVADCVCLMGLGWGESVPVDTHVWQIAQRDYKMGKAKTKTFNKVMYDAVGDHFRSIWGSYAGWAHSVLFTADLKSFADRSPKQEPVADGGVSLKNEEPVKIYKKRVKTEIAIEVKPEQVHAVVVDMELPAKRRRTRRQL
;
A
#
# COMPACT_ATOMS: atom_id res chain seq x y z
N MET A 1 35.55 15.39 4.27
CA MET A 1 34.37 14.54 3.97
C MET A 1 33.13 15.35 4.25
N ALA A 2 32.30 15.65 3.24
CA ALA A 2 31.02 16.32 3.47
C ALA A 2 30.05 15.32 4.14
N ILE A 3 29.67 15.60 5.38
CA ILE A 3 28.90 14.71 6.26
C ILE A 3 27.40 14.88 5.95
N ASN A 4 26.68 13.78 5.72
CA ASN A 4 25.22 13.82 5.67
C ASN A 4 24.71 14.33 7.04
N ARG A 5 23.79 15.28 7.08
CA ARG A 5 23.12 15.62 8.34
C ARG A 5 22.28 14.40 8.74
N ALA A 6 22.67 13.71 9.80
CA ALA A 6 21.94 12.57 10.34
C ALA A 6 21.64 12.82 11.81
N THR A 7 20.43 12.49 12.26
CA THR A 7 20.09 12.52 13.68
C THR A 7 20.55 11.24 14.38
N GLY A 8 20.76 11.30 15.69
CA GLY A 8 20.71 10.11 16.53
C GLY A 8 19.27 9.60 16.68
N TRP A 9 19.09 8.36 17.14
CA TRP A 9 17.77 7.80 17.39
C TRP A 9 16.96 8.66 18.37
N GLN A 10 15.77 9.04 17.93
CA GLN A 10 14.74 9.68 18.73
C GLN A 10 13.64 8.65 19.06
N LYS A 11 12.79 8.97 20.04
CA LYS A 11 11.67 8.10 20.46
C LYS A 11 10.36 8.88 20.43
N LEU A 12 9.32 8.22 19.94
CA LEU A 12 7.96 8.70 19.94
C LEU A 12 7.11 7.73 20.78
N PRO A 13 6.48 8.18 21.89
CA PRO A 13 5.70 7.31 22.76
C PRO A 13 4.40 6.89 22.04
N VAL A 14 4.37 5.65 21.56
CA VAL A 14 3.24 5.04 20.83
C VAL A 14 3.26 3.55 21.11
N THR A 15 2.21 3.04 21.74
CA THR A 15 2.08 1.63 22.07
C THR A 15 1.72 0.80 20.84
N LEU A 16 1.91 -0.53 20.91
CA LEU A 16 1.50 -1.45 19.84
C LEU A 16 -0.01 -1.47 19.57
N THR A 17 -0.83 -1.08 20.55
CA THR A 17 -2.29 -0.96 20.37
C THR A 17 -2.65 0.26 19.51
N GLU A 18 -1.85 1.32 19.58
CA GLU A 18 -2.05 2.54 18.78
C GLU A 18 -1.39 2.46 17.43
N LEU A 19 -0.23 1.82 17.30
CA LEU A 19 0.46 1.63 16.02
C LEU A 19 1.34 0.37 16.09
N CYS A 20 1.18 -0.53 15.13
CA CYS A 20 2.12 -1.62 14.88
C CYS A 20 2.76 -1.39 13.50
N ILE A 21 4.00 -0.90 13.47
CA ILE A 21 4.67 -0.54 12.20
C ILE A 21 4.94 -1.78 11.33
N ASP A 22 5.24 -2.93 11.93
CA ASP A 22 5.46 -4.18 11.20
C ASP A 22 4.20 -4.67 10.47
N THR A 23 3.01 -4.34 10.98
CA THR A 23 1.75 -4.70 10.33
C THR A 23 1.32 -3.60 9.35
N THR A 24 1.29 -2.36 9.81
CA THR A 24 0.82 -1.19 9.03
C THR A 24 1.64 -0.98 7.76
N LEU A 25 2.97 -1.07 7.84
CA LEU A 25 3.85 -0.80 6.68
C LEU A 25 3.87 -1.93 5.64
N ARG A 26 3.22 -3.07 5.91
CA ARG A 26 3.21 -4.27 5.05
C ARG A 26 1.83 -4.67 4.55
N CYS A 27 0.77 -4.05 5.05
CA CYS A 27 -0.61 -4.43 4.73
C CYS A 27 -1.13 -3.87 3.40
N GLY A 28 -0.25 -3.39 2.51
CA GLY A 28 -0.61 -2.94 1.17
C GLY A 28 -1.17 -1.51 1.08
N GLN A 29 -0.96 -0.70 2.12
CA GLN A 29 -1.30 0.72 2.12
C GLN A 29 -0.23 1.57 1.42
N SER A 30 1.03 1.42 1.85
CA SER A 30 2.19 2.01 1.20
C SER A 30 3.06 0.90 0.60
N PHE A 31 3.79 1.24 -0.46
CA PHE A 31 4.63 0.31 -1.20
C PHE A 31 6.12 0.67 -1.15
N ARG A 32 6.49 1.71 -0.39
CA ARG A 32 7.86 2.28 -0.36
C ARG A 32 8.71 1.83 0.82
N TRP A 33 8.08 1.41 1.92
CA TRP A 33 8.80 0.95 3.10
C TRP A 33 9.50 -0.39 2.85
N ARG A 34 10.82 -0.40 3.08
CA ARG A 34 11.66 -1.60 2.98
C ARG A 34 12.30 -1.90 4.32
N LYS A 35 12.44 -3.18 4.66
CA LYS A 35 13.22 -3.58 5.84
C LYS A 35 14.68 -3.78 5.43
N ILE A 36 15.58 -2.95 5.94
CA ILE A 36 17.03 -2.98 5.69
C ILE A 36 17.72 -3.03 7.05
N ASN A 37 18.53 -4.05 7.30
CA ASN A 37 19.22 -4.27 8.59
C ASN A 37 18.26 -4.21 9.80
N ASP A 38 17.11 -4.88 9.69
CA ASP A 38 16.00 -4.87 10.68
C ASP A 38 15.35 -3.50 10.95
N GLU A 39 15.68 -2.47 10.17
CA GLU A 39 15.07 -1.14 10.24
C GLU A 39 14.12 -0.93 9.06
N TRP A 40 12.91 -0.44 9.34
CA TRP A 40 11.99 0.04 8.31
C TRP A 40 12.51 1.35 7.73
N THR A 41 12.85 1.34 6.44
CA THR A 41 13.50 2.46 5.75
C THR A 41 12.64 2.95 4.58
N CYS A 42 12.49 4.27 4.47
CA CYS A 42 11.81 4.95 3.37
C CYS A 42 12.40 6.35 3.17
N ALA A 43 12.37 6.89 1.95
CA ALA A 43 12.51 8.34 1.75
C ALA A 43 11.13 9.00 1.76
N LEU A 44 10.97 10.04 2.55
CA LEU A 44 9.72 10.77 2.70
C LEU A 44 10.03 12.26 2.89
N HIS A 45 9.49 13.12 2.04
CA HIS A 45 9.66 14.58 2.14
C HIS A 45 11.13 15.01 2.20
N GLY A 46 11.92 14.53 1.23
CA GLY A 46 13.31 14.93 1.04
C GLY A 46 14.30 14.38 2.08
N ARG A 47 13.91 13.38 2.88
CA ARG A 47 14.79 12.77 3.89
C ARG A 47 14.62 11.25 3.95
N ILE A 48 15.67 10.54 4.35
CA ILE A 48 15.62 9.10 4.65
C ILE A 48 15.17 8.95 6.10
N LEU A 49 14.13 8.16 6.32
CA LEU A 49 13.64 7.75 7.62
C LEU A 49 14.01 6.29 7.86
N SER A 50 14.53 5.99 9.04
CA SER A 50 14.69 4.63 9.56
C SER A 50 13.89 4.48 10.83
N LEU A 51 13.06 3.45 10.90
CA LEU A 51 12.15 3.17 12.01
C LEU A 51 12.39 1.78 12.60
N LYS A 52 12.21 1.68 13.91
CA LYS A 52 12.05 0.41 14.64
C LYS A 52 11.09 0.65 15.81
N GLN A 53 10.53 -0.41 16.38
CA GLN A 53 9.51 -0.28 17.40
C GLN A 53 9.70 -1.31 18.52
N ASP A 54 9.47 -0.86 19.75
CA ASP A 54 9.23 -1.72 20.91
C ASP A 54 7.76 -1.59 21.35
N PRO A 55 7.29 -2.31 22.41
CA PRO A 55 5.88 -2.27 22.78
C PRO A 55 5.32 -0.90 23.19
N GLN A 56 6.17 0.10 23.49
CA GLN A 56 5.80 1.41 24.03
C GLN A 56 6.24 2.59 23.14
N HIS A 57 7.21 2.40 22.25
CA HIS A 57 7.79 3.48 21.47
C HIS A 57 8.06 3.08 20.02
N VAL A 58 7.81 4.03 19.12
CA VAL A 58 8.44 4.04 17.79
C VAL A 58 9.73 4.84 17.88
N TYR A 59 10.83 4.23 17.50
CA TYR A 59 12.11 4.90 17.35
C TYR A 59 12.29 5.34 15.91
N TYR A 60 12.81 6.55 15.73
CA TYR A 60 13.10 7.08 14.41
C TYR A 60 14.48 7.73 14.33
N LYS A 61 15.07 7.64 13.15
CA LYS A 61 16.34 8.28 12.78
C LYS A 61 16.17 8.86 11.39
N THR A 62 16.77 10.02 11.16
CA THR A 62 16.66 10.75 9.89
C THR A 62 18.02 11.03 9.29
N THR A 63 18.08 11.04 7.97
CA THR A 63 19.25 11.48 7.20
C THR A 63 18.79 12.36 6.06
N TRP A 64 19.32 13.58 5.96
CA TRP A 64 19.04 14.50 4.86
C TRP A 64 20.13 14.43 3.78
N PRO A 65 19.82 14.82 2.54
CA PRO A 65 20.80 14.99 1.47
C PRO A 65 21.92 15.92 1.91
N LYS A 66 23.09 15.75 1.30
CA LYS A 66 24.20 16.70 1.49
C LYS A 66 23.76 18.07 0.98
N LEU A 67 23.84 19.10 1.83
CA LEU A 67 23.71 20.49 1.39
C LEU A 67 24.79 20.76 0.34
N GLN A 68 24.39 21.08 -0.89
CA GLN A 68 25.32 21.61 -1.88
C GLN A 68 25.66 23.05 -1.46
N THR A 69 26.74 23.21 -0.70
CA THR A 69 27.36 24.52 -0.47
C THR A 69 27.89 25.05 -1.80
N GLY A 70 27.13 25.89 -2.49
CA GLY A 70 27.62 26.52 -3.73
C GLY A 70 26.69 27.45 -4.51
N LEU A 71 25.36 27.44 -4.33
CA LEU A 71 24.45 28.20 -5.23
C LEU A 71 23.29 28.94 -4.54
N SER A 72 23.32 29.17 -3.23
CA SER A 72 22.31 30.02 -2.58
C SER A 72 22.94 31.08 -1.69
N THR A 73 22.67 32.34 -2.05
CA THR A 73 22.98 33.57 -1.28
C THR A 73 21.98 33.83 -0.15
N HIS A 74 21.09 32.88 0.15
CA HIS A 74 20.23 32.97 1.32
C HIS A 74 20.86 32.24 2.51
N PRO A 75 20.92 32.86 3.70
CA PRO A 75 21.39 32.18 4.89
C PRO A 75 20.52 30.94 5.08
N SER A 76 21.18 29.77 5.13
CA SER A 76 20.56 28.50 5.43
C SER A 76 20.00 28.58 6.84
N SER A 77 18.76 29.05 6.97
CA SER A 77 17.97 28.79 8.14
C SER A 77 17.97 27.29 8.30
N ILE A 78 18.56 26.79 9.38
CA ILE A 78 18.41 25.42 9.81
C ILE A 78 16.89 25.24 9.93
N GLU A 79 16.27 24.64 8.93
CA GLU A 79 14.89 24.20 9.05
C GLU A 79 14.85 23.34 10.31
N LYS A 80 14.04 23.80 11.27
CA LYS A 80 13.79 23.09 12.52
C LYS A 80 13.38 21.68 12.12
N ASP A 81 14.01 20.68 12.73
CA ASP A 81 13.69 19.28 12.45
C ASP A 81 12.20 19.03 12.77
N ASP A 82 11.40 18.90 11.72
CA ASP A 82 9.96 18.68 11.74
C ASP A 82 9.60 17.20 11.66
N THR A 83 10.58 16.29 11.77
CA THR A 83 10.36 14.85 11.58
C THR A 83 9.30 14.29 12.52
N GLU A 84 9.29 14.69 13.80
CA GLU A 84 8.28 14.20 14.72
C GLU A 84 6.86 14.59 14.27
N VAL A 85 6.70 15.82 13.75
CA VAL A 85 5.43 16.31 13.21
C VAL A 85 5.07 15.54 11.94
N LEU A 86 6.03 15.32 11.05
CA LEU A 86 5.86 14.50 9.84
C LEU A 86 5.41 13.08 10.19
N LEU A 87 6.04 12.42 11.18
CA LEU A 87 5.67 11.06 11.58
C LEU A 87 4.30 11.00 12.25
N LYS A 88 3.99 11.97 13.13
CA LYS A 88 2.65 12.10 13.73
C LYS A 88 1.57 12.30 12.68
N HIS A 89 1.88 13.08 11.64
CA HIS A 89 1.02 13.24 10.48
C HIS A 89 0.94 11.94 9.68
N TYR A 90 2.03 11.39 9.16
CA TYR A 90 2.03 10.23 8.27
C TYR A 90 1.35 8.99 8.87
N PHE A 91 1.53 8.75 10.18
CA PHE A 91 0.87 7.66 10.90
C PHE A 91 -0.49 8.02 11.50
N SER A 92 -0.99 9.23 11.26
CA SER A 92 -2.31 9.70 11.70
C SER A 92 -2.50 9.72 13.22
N LEU A 93 -1.43 9.93 13.99
CA LEU A 93 -1.36 9.75 15.45
C LEU A 93 -2.17 10.77 16.27
N ARG A 94 -2.87 11.70 15.62
CA ARG A 94 -3.81 12.62 16.29
C ARG A 94 -5.12 11.93 16.68
N LEU A 95 -5.48 10.85 15.99
CA LEU A 95 -6.67 10.06 16.30
C LEU A 95 -6.37 9.06 17.42
N ASN A 96 -7.35 8.74 18.26
CA ASN A 96 -7.23 7.66 19.25
C ASN A 96 -7.70 6.34 18.61
N LEU A 97 -6.77 5.44 18.29
CA LEU A 97 -7.11 4.20 17.59
C LEU A 97 -7.88 3.23 18.49
N ALA A 98 -7.55 3.18 19.79
CA ALA A 98 -8.23 2.34 20.75
C ALA A 98 -9.73 2.68 20.86
N GLU A 99 -10.07 3.97 20.91
CA GLU A 99 -11.48 4.42 20.91
C GLU A 99 -12.21 4.01 19.63
N LEU A 100 -11.56 4.14 18.47
CA LEU A 100 -12.12 3.70 17.19
C LEU A 100 -12.35 2.18 17.17
N TYR A 101 -11.39 1.39 17.64
CA TYR A 101 -11.53 -0.07 17.74
C TYR A 101 -12.66 -0.47 18.69
N GLU A 102 -12.84 0.23 19.81
CA GLU A 102 -13.95 0.01 20.73
C GLU A 102 -15.29 0.31 20.05
N GLN A 103 -15.40 1.46 19.37
CA GLN A 103 -16.60 1.84 18.61
C GLN A 103 -16.96 0.78 17.55
N TRP A 104 -16.00 0.38 16.71
CA TRP A 104 -16.25 -0.60 15.65
C TRP A 104 -16.56 -1.99 16.20
N SER A 105 -15.94 -2.38 17.33
CA SER A 105 -16.23 -3.66 18.00
C SER A 105 -17.64 -3.69 18.59
N LYS A 106 -18.15 -2.55 19.10
CA LYS A 106 -19.53 -2.43 19.56
C LYS A 106 -20.53 -2.49 18.40
N ALA A 107 -20.17 -1.90 17.26
CA ALA A 107 -21.04 -1.85 16.08
C ALA A 107 -21.05 -3.17 15.28
N ASP A 108 -19.97 -3.96 15.32
CA ASP A 108 -19.83 -5.16 14.51
C ASP A 108 -19.18 -6.34 15.27
N PRO A 109 -19.95 -7.41 15.57
CA PRO A 109 -19.43 -8.63 16.18
C PRO A 109 -18.33 -9.33 15.37
N ASN A 110 -18.36 -9.24 14.03
CA ASN A 110 -17.32 -9.82 13.18
C ASN A 110 -15.98 -9.09 13.37
N PHE A 111 -16.03 -7.76 13.40
CA PHE A 111 -14.88 -6.93 13.74
C PHE A 111 -14.36 -7.24 15.14
N ALA A 112 -15.24 -7.24 16.15
CA ALA A 112 -14.88 -7.51 17.55
C ALA A 112 -14.11 -8.84 17.73
N LYS A 113 -14.46 -9.86 16.95
CA LYS A 113 -13.80 -11.17 16.98
C LYS A 113 -12.37 -11.13 16.45
N ARG A 114 -12.08 -10.30 15.45
CA ARG A 114 -10.79 -10.29 14.71
C ARG A 114 -9.84 -9.18 15.16
N ALA A 115 -10.38 -8.06 15.62
CA ALA A 115 -9.61 -6.87 15.97
C ALA A 115 -8.47 -7.10 16.99
N PRO A 116 -8.61 -7.96 18.03
CA PRO A 116 -7.56 -8.14 19.04
C PRO A 116 -6.22 -8.64 18.49
N GLU A 117 -6.24 -9.47 17.44
CA GLU A 117 -5.03 -10.03 16.80
C GLU A 117 -4.37 -9.04 15.83
N PHE A 118 -5.09 -7.96 15.48
CA PHE A 118 -4.72 -6.95 14.49
C PHE A 118 -4.79 -5.54 15.08
N ALA A 119 -4.42 -5.38 16.36
CA ALA A 119 -4.29 -4.08 17.00
C ALA A 119 -3.17 -3.24 16.34
N GLY A 120 -3.31 -1.91 16.41
CA GLY A 120 -2.32 -0.97 15.88
C GLY A 120 -2.28 -0.86 14.35
N VAL A 121 -3.29 -1.35 13.63
CA VAL A 121 -3.41 -1.13 12.17
C VAL A 121 -4.04 0.23 11.93
N ARG A 122 -3.24 1.18 11.45
CA ARG A 122 -3.67 2.54 11.14
C ARG A 122 -3.74 2.79 9.65
N ILE A 123 -4.54 3.75 9.23
CA ILE A 123 -4.46 4.29 7.86
C ILE A 123 -3.34 5.32 7.82
N LEU A 124 -2.40 5.13 6.88
CA LEU A 124 -1.35 6.09 6.58
C LEU A 124 -1.93 7.29 5.82
N SER A 125 -1.45 8.49 6.14
CA SER A 125 -1.67 9.69 5.31
C SER A 125 -0.50 9.91 4.41
N GLN A 126 -0.63 9.31 3.24
CA GLN A 126 0.34 9.41 2.18
C GLN A 126 0.11 10.71 1.42
N ASP A 127 1.17 11.14 0.72
CA ASP A 127 1.02 12.12 -0.34
C ASP A 127 0.02 11.59 -1.39
N ALA A 128 -0.91 12.44 -1.83
CA ALA A 128 -2.01 12.01 -2.71
C ALA A 128 -1.51 11.56 -4.08
N TRP A 129 -0.42 12.16 -4.56
CA TRP A 129 0.23 11.78 -5.82
C TRP A 129 0.96 10.43 -5.69
N GLU A 130 1.70 10.21 -4.60
CA GLU A 130 2.30 8.92 -4.30
C GLU A 130 1.25 7.81 -4.20
N ALA A 131 0.15 8.05 -3.48
CA ALA A 131 -0.95 7.11 -3.36
C ALA A 131 -1.56 6.79 -4.72
N LEU A 132 -1.84 7.82 -5.54
CA LEU A 132 -2.42 7.66 -6.87
C LEU A 132 -1.58 6.75 -7.77
N ILE A 133 -0.29 7.05 -7.92
CA ILE A 133 0.60 6.25 -8.77
C ILE A 133 0.83 4.84 -8.19
N GLY A 134 0.97 4.73 -6.87
CA GLY A 134 1.07 3.45 -6.17
C GLY A 134 -0.15 2.54 -6.41
N PHE A 135 -1.36 3.10 -6.33
CA PHE A 135 -2.58 2.31 -6.55
C PHE A 135 -2.89 2.06 -8.03
N ILE A 136 -2.46 2.91 -8.97
CA ILE A 136 -2.45 2.56 -10.41
C ILE A 136 -1.61 1.30 -10.62
N CYS A 137 -0.43 1.20 -9.99
CA CYS A 137 0.41 -0.01 -10.03
C CYS A 137 -0.27 -1.25 -9.44
N SER A 138 -1.23 -1.06 -8.54
CA SER A 138 -1.91 -2.14 -7.79
C SER A 138 -2.98 -2.90 -8.57
N SER A 139 -3.56 -2.30 -9.60
CA SER A 139 -4.67 -2.88 -10.38
C SER A 139 -4.28 -4.27 -10.91
N ASN A 140 -5.03 -5.33 -10.58
CA ASN A 140 -4.74 -6.73 -10.96
C ASN A 140 -3.27 -7.15 -10.71
N ASN A 141 -2.81 -6.99 -9.46
CA ASN A 141 -1.42 -7.22 -9.07
C ASN A 141 -1.33 -7.75 -7.62
N ASN A 142 -0.13 -8.01 -7.12
CA ASN A 142 0.11 -8.41 -5.72
C ASN A 142 1.10 -7.47 -5.04
N ILE A 143 1.00 -7.35 -3.71
CA ILE A 143 1.78 -6.39 -2.90
C ILE A 143 3.28 -6.46 -3.21
N ALA A 144 3.87 -7.67 -3.28
CA ALA A 144 5.30 -7.82 -3.53
C ALA A 144 5.73 -7.24 -4.89
N ARG A 145 4.97 -7.52 -5.96
CA ARG A 145 5.26 -6.96 -7.29
C ARG A 145 5.00 -5.46 -7.35
N ILE A 146 3.97 -4.96 -6.66
CA ILE A 146 3.67 -3.52 -6.60
C ILE A 146 4.83 -2.78 -5.94
N SER A 147 5.33 -3.26 -4.80
CA SER A 147 6.49 -2.69 -4.11
C SER A 147 7.74 -2.67 -5.00
N GLN A 148 7.98 -3.72 -5.79
CA GLN A 148 9.08 -3.72 -6.75
C GLN A 148 8.89 -2.68 -7.86
N MET A 149 7.67 -2.54 -8.39
CA MET A 149 7.36 -1.52 -9.40
C MET A 149 7.58 -0.11 -8.85
N VAL A 150 7.00 0.20 -7.68
CA VAL A 150 7.15 1.52 -7.04
C VAL A 150 8.62 1.80 -6.68
N HIS A 151 9.37 0.79 -6.23
CA HIS A 151 10.80 0.95 -5.99
C HIS A 151 11.57 1.31 -7.26
N LYS A 152 11.36 0.57 -8.37
CA LYS A 152 11.96 0.92 -9.67
C LYS A 152 11.58 2.33 -10.12
N LEU A 153 10.31 2.71 -9.93
CA LEU A 153 9.85 4.05 -10.26
C LEU A 153 10.69 5.12 -9.54
N CYS A 154 10.90 4.96 -8.23
CA CYS A 154 11.70 5.89 -7.44
C CYS A 154 13.17 5.90 -7.88
N ILE A 155 13.78 4.75 -8.16
CA ILE A 155 15.19 4.68 -8.61
C ILE A 155 15.39 5.41 -9.94
N HIS A 156 14.46 5.27 -10.89
CA HIS A 156 14.64 5.81 -12.24
C HIS A 156 14.16 7.26 -12.40
N TYR A 157 13.19 7.71 -11.60
CA TYR A 157 12.55 9.03 -11.77
C TYR A 157 12.52 9.88 -10.50
N GLY A 158 12.80 9.29 -9.33
CA GLY A 158 12.82 9.99 -8.06
C GLY A 158 14.18 10.63 -7.75
N PRO A 159 14.21 11.74 -6.99
CA PRO A 159 15.47 12.36 -6.60
C PRO A 159 16.24 11.47 -5.62
N LEU A 160 17.55 11.32 -5.84
CA LEU A 160 18.43 10.62 -4.90
C LEU A 160 18.58 11.43 -3.61
N ILE A 161 18.17 10.85 -2.48
CA ILE A 161 18.28 11.49 -1.17
C ILE A 161 19.61 11.12 -0.49
N GLY A 162 20.02 9.86 -0.63
CA GLY A 162 21.24 9.35 -0.01
C GLY A 162 21.36 7.84 -0.12
N HIS A 163 22.18 7.25 0.76
CA HIS A 163 22.41 5.81 0.80
C HIS A 163 22.25 5.27 2.21
N VAL A 164 21.74 4.04 2.34
CA VAL A 164 21.79 3.24 3.56
C VAL A 164 22.66 2.01 3.26
N GLY A 165 23.89 2.01 3.79
CA GLY A 165 24.91 1.09 3.30
C GLY A 165 25.20 1.36 1.82
N ASN A 166 25.05 0.33 0.97
CA ASN A 166 25.23 0.43 -0.49
C ASN A 166 23.91 0.67 -1.24
N GLU A 167 22.77 0.71 -0.55
CA GLU A 167 21.47 0.85 -1.19
C GLU A 167 21.15 2.34 -1.43
N PRO A 168 20.95 2.79 -2.69
CA PRO A 168 20.51 4.14 -2.99
C PRO A 168 19.05 4.32 -2.58
N ILE A 169 18.75 5.39 -1.85
CA ILE A 169 17.41 5.73 -1.41
C ILE A 169 16.95 6.99 -2.14
N HIS A 170 15.92 6.83 -2.96
CA HIS A 170 15.32 7.90 -3.76
C HIS A 170 13.95 8.27 -3.20
N ASP A 171 13.59 9.56 -3.29
CA ASP A 171 12.23 10.00 -2.99
C ASP A 171 11.24 9.65 -4.12
N PHE A 172 9.97 9.97 -3.94
CA PHE A 172 8.96 9.74 -4.98
C PHE A 172 9.17 10.71 -6.16
N PRO A 173 8.98 10.27 -7.41
CA PRO A 173 8.98 11.16 -8.57
C PRO A 173 7.88 12.20 -8.50
N THR A 174 8.15 13.42 -8.98
CA THR A 174 7.13 14.45 -9.20
C THR A 174 6.28 14.14 -10.44
N PRO A 175 5.08 14.72 -10.59
CA PRO A 175 4.31 14.63 -11.83
C PRO A 175 5.13 14.99 -13.07
N ASP A 176 5.91 16.07 -13.02
CA ASP A 176 6.77 16.53 -14.11
C ASP A 176 7.82 15.50 -14.53
N SER A 177 8.44 14.80 -13.56
CA SER A 177 9.45 13.78 -13.87
C SER A 177 8.86 12.56 -14.61
N LEU A 178 7.54 12.39 -14.59
CA LEU A 178 6.82 11.29 -15.23
C LEU A 178 5.98 11.72 -16.45
N SER A 179 6.02 13.00 -16.84
CA SER A 179 5.19 13.52 -17.94
C SER A 179 5.86 13.43 -19.32
N GLY A 180 7.17 13.17 -19.38
CA GLY A 180 7.94 13.15 -20.64
C GLY A 180 7.53 12.06 -21.63
N ASP A 181 7.79 12.31 -22.93
CA ASP A 181 7.34 11.45 -24.04
C ASP A 181 7.88 10.02 -23.97
N GLN A 182 9.08 9.81 -23.44
CA GLN A 182 9.73 8.50 -23.34
C GLN A 182 9.38 7.74 -22.04
N VAL A 183 8.57 8.31 -21.16
CA VAL A 183 8.26 7.68 -19.86
C VAL A 183 7.46 6.39 -20.05
N GLU A 184 6.47 6.38 -20.96
CA GLU A 184 5.67 5.18 -21.18
C GLU A 184 6.52 4.00 -21.70
N SER A 185 7.36 4.23 -22.71
CA SER A 185 8.22 3.19 -23.30
C SER A 185 9.19 2.62 -22.26
N HIS A 186 9.88 3.48 -21.52
CA HIS A 186 10.81 3.05 -20.49
C HIS A 186 10.11 2.30 -19.34
N LEU A 187 8.92 2.73 -18.88
CA LEU A 187 8.17 1.97 -17.88
C LEU A 187 7.73 0.59 -18.38
N ARG A 188 7.47 0.43 -19.69
CA ARG A 188 7.20 -0.90 -20.28
C ARG A 188 8.42 -1.80 -20.19
N GLU A 189 9.60 -1.28 -20.51
CA GLU A 189 10.89 -1.98 -20.38
C GLU A 189 11.16 -2.40 -18.92
N LEU A 190 10.78 -1.56 -17.95
CA LEU A 190 10.91 -1.86 -16.52
C LEU A 190 9.87 -2.87 -15.99
N GLY A 191 8.92 -3.30 -16.82
CA GLY A 191 7.96 -4.37 -16.51
C GLY A 191 6.62 -3.91 -15.95
N PHE A 192 6.24 -2.63 -16.15
CA PHE A 192 4.95 -2.10 -15.70
C PHE A 192 3.77 -2.60 -16.54
N GLY A 193 4.04 -3.10 -17.75
CA GLY A 193 3.02 -3.61 -18.67
C GLY A 193 2.07 -2.50 -19.12
N TYR A 194 0.77 -2.80 -19.18
CA TYR A 194 -0.24 -1.83 -19.60
C TYR A 194 -0.35 -0.61 -18.67
N ARG A 195 0.08 -0.72 -17.41
CA ARG A 195 0.03 0.37 -16.41
C ARG A 195 1.02 1.49 -16.74
N ALA A 196 2.06 1.23 -17.53
CA ALA A 196 2.98 2.25 -18.02
C ALA A 196 2.24 3.40 -18.72
N LYS A 197 1.27 3.07 -19.58
CA LYS A 197 0.41 4.06 -20.25
C LYS A 197 -0.39 4.88 -19.24
N TYR A 198 -0.97 4.23 -18.23
CA TYR A 198 -1.81 4.87 -17.22
C TYR A 198 -1.02 5.88 -16.41
N ILE A 199 0.18 5.50 -15.96
CA ILE A 199 1.09 6.38 -15.21
C ILE A 199 1.51 7.58 -16.06
N ALA A 200 2.02 7.36 -17.27
CA ALA A 200 2.50 8.44 -18.13
C ALA A 200 1.39 9.42 -18.52
N GLN A 201 0.19 8.93 -18.84
CA GLN A 201 -0.95 9.79 -19.16
C GLN A 201 -1.46 10.55 -17.94
N THR A 202 -1.58 9.88 -16.79
CA THR A 202 -1.99 10.54 -15.54
C THR A 202 -0.99 11.61 -15.14
N ALA A 203 0.31 11.34 -15.22
CA ALA A 203 1.36 12.32 -14.94
C ALA A 203 1.27 13.55 -15.84
N ARG A 204 1.04 13.36 -17.15
CA ARG A 204 0.81 14.49 -18.08
C ARG A 204 -0.40 15.32 -17.69
N ILE A 205 -1.56 14.69 -17.45
CA ILE A 205 -2.78 15.40 -17.05
C ILE A 205 -2.53 16.25 -15.79
N ILE A 206 -1.90 15.66 -14.77
CA ILE A 206 -1.62 16.35 -13.51
C ILE A 206 -0.59 17.47 -13.68
N ALA A 207 0.45 17.26 -14.48
CA ALA A 207 1.53 18.23 -14.65
C ALA A 207 1.16 19.41 -15.58
N THR A 208 0.34 19.17 -16.61
CA THR A 208 0.14 20.17 -17.68
C THR A 208 -1.30 20.66 -17.84
N GLU A 209 -2.30 19.90 -17.39
CA GLU A 209 -3.72 20.23 -17.63
C GLU A 209 -4.44 20.67 -16.35
N LYS A 210 -4.10 20.09 -15.20
CA LYS A 210 -4.69 20.44 -13.90
C LYS A 210 -3.93 21.60 -13.25
N PRO A 211 -4.61 22.45 -12.45
CA PRO A 211 -3.93 23.51 -11.70
C PRO A 211 -2.99 22.93 -10.64
N MET A 212 -1.95 23.70 -10.28
CA MET A 212 -1.03 23.32 -9.21
C MET A 212 -1.80 23.04 -7.91
N GLY A 213 -1.52 21.90 -7.29
CA GLY A 213 -2.20 21.50 -6.06
C GLY A 213 -3.63 20.97 -6.25
N TRP A 214 -4.07 20.66 -7.48
CA TRP A 214 -5.40 20.08 -7.74
C TRP A 214 -5.73 18.85 -6.88
N LEU A 215 -4.78 17.94 -6.63
CA LEU A 215 -5.04 16.81 -5.73
C LEU A 215 -5.35 17.25 -4.29
N GLU A 216 -4.74 18.35 -3.82
CA GLU A 216 -4.99 18.88 -2.49
C GLU A 216 -6.35 19.57 -2.38
N THR A 217 -6.90 20.09 -3.49
CA THR A 217 -8.27 20.62 -3.49
C THR A 217 -9.34 19.53 -3.38
N LEU A 218 -8.97 18.25 -3.53
CA LEU A 218 -9.84 17.09 -3.33
C LEU A 218 -9.75 16.49 -1.91
N ARG A 219 -8.84 17.01 -1.07
CA ARG A 219 -8.59 16.48 0.27
C ARG A 219 -9.80 16.73 1.18
N ASN A 220 -10.06 15.80 2.08
CA ASN A 220 -11.08 15.97 3.12
C ASN A 220 -10.72 17.15 4.02
N PRO A 221 -11.55 18.22 4.08
CA PRO A 221 -11.29 19.39 4.90
C PRO A 221 -11.39 19.10 6.41
N GLU A 222 -12.13 18.07 6.80
CA GLU A 222 -12.26 17.61 8.19
C GLU A 222 -11.16 16.63 8.59
N SER A 223 -10.27 16.28 7.66
CA SER A 223 -9.16 15.41 7.96
C SER A 223 -8.33 16.01 9.09
N ALA A 224 -8.04 15.21 10.12
CA ALA A 224 -7.13 15.61 11.20
C ALA A 224 -5.69 15.89 10.69
N MET A 225 -5.47 15.78 9.37
CA MET A 225 -4.21 15.61 8.70
C MET A 225 -3.98 16.81 7.77
N GLU A 226 -3.04 17.66 8.15
CA GLU A 226 -2.69 18.87 7.38
C GLU A 226 -2.18 18.53 5.97
N PRO A 227 -2.63 19.24 4.93
CA PRO A 227 -2.05 19.07 3.60
C PRO A 227 -0.59 19.53 3.60
N THR A 228 0.22 18.92 2.73
CA THR A 228 1.60 19.34 2.46
C THR A 228 1.65 20.71 1.80
N ILE A 229 0.65 21.03 0.99
CA ILE A 229 0.50 22.30 0.28
C ILE A 229 -0.85 22.90 0.65
N LYS A 230 -0.85 24.12 1.18
CA LYS A 230 -2.09 24.88 1.38
C LYS A 230 -2.52 25.46 0.05
N VAL A 231 -3.68 25.02 -0.44
CA VAL A 231 -4.31 25.57 -1.64
C VAL A 231 -5.56 26.31 -1.19
N GLU A 232 -5.66 27.59 -1.55
CA GLU A 232 -6.88 28.36 -1.33
C GLU A 232 -7.92 27.93 -2.37
N SER A 233 -9.09 27.51 -1.88
CA SER A 233 -10.21 27.07 -2.69
C SER A 233 -11.51 27.42 -1.96
N ASP A 234 -12.43 28.08 -2.65
CA ASP A 234 -13.78 28.35 -2.13
C ASP A 234 -14.68 27.11 -2.21
N TYR A 235 -14.23 26.06 -2.90
CA TYR A 235 -14.93 24.79 -3.02
C TYR A 235 -14.55 23.86 -1.87
N ILE A 236 -15.57 23.36 -1.17
CA ILE A 236 -15.45 22.33 -0.13
C ILE A 236 -15.78 20.97 -0.78
N PRO A 237 -14.79 20.08 -0.98
CA PRO A 237 -15.03 18.80 -1.62
C PRO A 237 -15.86 17.87 -0.72
N THR A 238 -16.50 16.89 -1.35
CA THR A 238 -17.05 15.71 -0.66
C THR A 238 -16.29 14.47 -1.11
N TYR A 239 -16.33 13.39 -0.33
CA TYR A 239 -15.76 12.10 -0.74
C TYR A 239 -16.21 11.68 -2.14
N LYS A 240 -17.51 11.81 -2.45
CA LYS A 240 -18.06 11.44 -3.76
C LYS A 240 -17.50 12.30 -4.88
N ALA A 241 -17.41 13.61 -4.68
CA ALA A 241 -16.85 14.51 -5.69
C ALA A 241 -15.36 14.23 -5.93
N ALA A 242 -14.57 14.02 -4.86
CA ALA A 242 -13.17 13.64 -4.96
C ALA A 242 -12.99 12.31 -5.70
N HIS A 243 -13.85 11.33 -5.41
CA HIS A 243 -13.85 10.04 -6.10
C HIS A 243 -14.17 10.17 -7.59
N GLU A 244 -15.19 10.94 -7.95
CA GLU A 244 -15.59 11.19 -9.34
C GLU A 244 -14.49 11.91 -10.14
N GLU A 245 -13.84 12.91 -9.55
CA GLU A 245 -12.69 13.60 -10.17
C GLU A 245 -11.52 12.65 -10.44
N LEU A 246 -11.22 11.74 -9.51
CA LEU A 246 -10.18 10.74 -9.68
C LEU A 246 -10.51 9.71 -10.78
N LEU A 247 -11.78 9.33 -10.93
CA LEU A 247 -12.25 8.40 -11.98
C LEU A 247 -12.04 8.92 -13.41
N ALA A 248 -11.87 10.23 -13.59
CA ALA A 248 -11.57 10.82 -14.89
C ALA A 248 -10.14 10.51 -15.37
N LEU A 249 -9.25 10.07 -14.47
CA LEU A 249 -7.85 9.79 -14.78
C LEU A 249 -7.67 8.39 -15.43
N THR A 250 -6.78 8.31 -16.41
CA THR A 250 -6.51 7.05 -17.11
C THR A 250 -5.98 5.97 -16.15
N GLY A 251 -6.69 4.84 -16.08
CA GLY A 251 -6.27 3.70 -15.28
C GLY A 251 -6.74 3.76 -13.83
N VAL A 252 -7.54 4.76 -13.47
CA VAL A 252 -8.19 4.89 -12.17
C VAL A 252 -9.62 4.36 -12.28
N GLY A 253 -9.85 3.16 -11.74
CA GLY A 253 -11.19 2.63 -11.53
C GLY A 253 -11.69 2.88 -10.09
N PRO A 254 -12.94 2.49 -9.75
CA PRO A 254 -13.55 2.77 -8.45
C PRO A 254 -12.67 2.38 -7.26
N LYS A 255 -12.08 1.17 -7.28
CA LYS A 255 -11.17 0.71 -6.24
C LYS A 255 -9.93 1.58 -6.09
N VAL A 256 -9.32 2.00 -7.21
CA VAL A 256 -8.12 2.85 -7.17
C VAL A 256 -8.48 4.22 -6.61
N ALA A 257 -9.57 4.82 -7.08
CA ALA A 257 -10.07 6.09 -6.57
C ALA A 257 -10.35 6.01 -5.06
N ASP A 258 -11.02 4.97 -4.58
CA ASP A 258 -11.28 4.79 -3.14
C ASP A 258 -10.00 4.63 -2.32
N CYS A 259 -9.00 3.91 -2.84
CA CYS A 259 -7.71 3.80 -2.16
C CYS A 259 -7.03 5.16 -2.00
N VAL A 260 -7.08 6.01 -3.04
CA VAL A 260 -6.54 7.38 -3.00
C VAL A 260 -7.35 8.26 -2.07
N CYS A 261 -8.69 8.18 -2.12
CA CYS A 261 -9.57 8.88 -1.20
C CYS A 261 -9.23 8.56 0.26
N LEU A 262 -9.05 7.28 0.59
CA LEU A 262 -8.78 6.83 1.95
C LEU A 262 -7.37 7.20 2.44
N MET A 263 -6.35 6.87 1.65
CA MET A 263 -4.95 6.89 2.09
C MET A 263 -4.15 8.11 1.63
N GLY A 264 -4.65 8.86 0.64
CA GLY A 264 -4.01 10.07 0.12
C GLY A 264 -4.77 11.36 0.47
N LEU A 265 -6.11 11.29 0.45
CA LEU A 265 -6.99 12.47 0.61
C LEU A 265 -7.70 12.52 1.97
N GLY A 266 -7.55 11.53 2.84
CA GLY A 266 -8.09 11.56 4.21
C GLY A 266 -9.61 11.37 4.31
N TRP A 267 -10.27 10.82 3.28
CA TRP A 267 -11.69 10.44 3.34
C TRP A 267 -11.83 9.11 4.10
N GLY A 268 -11.94 9.19 5.43
CA GLY A 268 -12.01 8.01 6.32
C GLY A 268 -13.18 7.07 6.04
N GLU A 269 -14.24 7.55 5.40
CA GLU A 269 -15.43 6.78 5.01
C GLU A 269 -15.27 6.01 3.69
N SER A 270 -14.19 6.27 2.95
CA SER A 270 -13.89 5.60 1.68
C SER A 270 -13.56 4.12 1.91
N VAL A 271 -14.27 3.22 1.21
CA VAL A 271 -14.09 1.77 1.33
C VAL A 271 -13.71 1.19 -0.03
N PRO A 272 -12.41 0.94 -0.29
CA PRO A 272 -11.96 0.30 -1.52
C PRO A 272 -12.40 -1.15 -1.59
N VAL A 273 -13.27 -1.51 -2.53
CA VAL A 273 -13.78 -2.89 -2.65
C VAL A 273 -13.03 -3.65 -3.75
N ASP A 274 -12.11 -4.52 -3.34
CA ASP A 274 -11.46 -5.45 -4.25
C ASP A 274 -12.00 -6.89 -4.10
N THR A 275 -11.31 -7.87 -4.69
CA THR A 275 -11.71 -9.27 -4.58
C THR A 275 -11.63 -9.81 -3.15
N HIS A 276 -10.70 -9.34 -2.32
CA HIS A 276 -10.59 -9.74 -0.91
C HIS A 276 -11.73 -9.15 -0.10
N VAL A 277 -11.99 -7.85 -0.24
CA VAL A 277 -13.09 -7.18 0.46
C VAL A 277 -14.43 -7.76 0.03
N TRP A 278 -14.59 -8.11 -1.24
CA TRP A 278 -15.76 -8.84 -1.71
C TRP A 278 -15.92 -10.21 -1.04
N GLN A 279 -14.84 -10.99 -0.94
CA GLN A 279 -14.86 -12.29 -0.24
C GLN A 279 -15.21 -12.14 1.24
N ILE A 280 -14.69 -11.12 1.92
CA ILE A 280 -15.05 -10.78 3.31
C ILE A 280 -16.56 -10.46 3.40
N ALA A 281 -17.07 -9.58 2.54
CA ALA A 281 -18.48 -9.21 2.51
C ALA A 281 -19.40 -10.43 2.29
N GLN A 282 -19.02 -11.36 1.41
CA GLN A 282 -19.78 -12.58 1.18
C GLN A 282 -19.70 -13.56 2.37
N ARG A 283 -18.49 -13.83 2.85
CA ARG A 283 -18.21 -14.84 3.89
C ARG A 283 -18.76 -14.41 5.25
N ASP A 284 -18.47 -13.18 5.65
CA ASP A 284 -18.66 -12.71 7.03
C ASP A 284 -19.97 -11.91 7.18
N TYR A 285 -20.41 -11.21 6.13
CA TYR A 285 -21.61 -10.34 6.15
C TYR A 285 -22.76 -10.89 5.30
N LYS A 286 -22.58 -12.07 4.69
CA LYS A 286 -23.60 -12.77 3.89
C LYS A 286 -24.13 -11.94 2.71
N MET A 287 -23.34 -10.98 2.22
CA MET A 287 -23.68 -10.17 1.05
C MET A 287 -23.59 -11.01 -0.23
N GLY A 288 -24.36 -10.64 -1.26
CA GLY A 288 -24.12 -11.18 -2.59
C GLY A 288 -24.50 -12.64 -2.84
N LYS A 289 -25.55 -13.17 -2.17
CA LYS A 289 -26.15 -14.49 -2.51
C LYS A 289 -26.80 -14.55 -3.91
N ALA A 290 -26.66 -13.50 -4.73
CA ALA A 290 -27.24 -13.43 -6.07
C ALA A 290 -26.42 -14.26 -7.08
N LYS A 291 -27.11 -14.97 -7.98
CA LYS A 291 -26.54 -15.85 -9.03
C LYS A 291 -25.71 -15.14 -10.11
N THR A 292 -25.43 -13.84 -9.96
CA THR A 292 -24.66 -13.05 -10.91
C THR A 292 -23.16 -13.29 -10.73
N LYS A 293 -22.51 -13.84 -11.77
CA LYS A 293 -21.08 -14.17 -11.78
C LYS A 293 -20.14 -12.94 -11.90
N THR A 294 -20.68 -11.75 -12.17
CA THR A 294 -19.88 -10.56 -12.47
C THR A 294 -20.09 -9.49 -11.41
N PHE A 295 -19.00 -9.10 -10.75
CA PHE A 295 -18.95 -7.98 -9.83
C PHE A 295 -19.12 -6.67 -10.61
N ASN A 296 -20.22 -5.96 -10.38
CA ASN A 296 -20.58 -4.74 -11.11
C ASN A 296 -20.62 -3.53 -10.17
N LYS A 297 -20.82 -2.31 -10.73
CA LYS A 297 -20.84 -1.06 -9.96
C LYS A 297 -21.88 -1.07 -8.83
N VAL A 298 -23.08 -1.59 -9.08
CA VAL A 298 -24.15 -1.65 -8.06
C VAL A 298 -23.71 -2.51 -6.87
N MET A 299 -23.05 -3.64 -7.13
CA MET A 299 -22.51 -4.51 -6.07
C MET A 299 -21.34 -3.85 -5.33
N TYR A 300 -20.48 -3.14 -6.05
CA TYR A 300 -19.38 -2.35 -5.47
C TYR A 300 -19.92 -1.31 -4.49
N ASP A 301 -20.87 -0.48 -4.94
CA ASP A 301 -21.47 0.59 -4.16
C ASP A 301 -22.19 0.02 -2.93
N ALA A 302 -22.96 -1.06 -3.09
CA ALA A 302 -23.70 -1.70 -2.00
C ALA A 302 -22.77 -2.21 -0.88
N VAL A 303 -21.60 -2.76 -1.21
CA VAL A 303 -20.62 -3.22 -0.22
C VAL A 303 -20.03 -2.03 0.55
N GLY A 304 -19.64 -0.98 -0.16
CA GLY A 304 -19.14 0.24 0.46
C GLY A 304 -20.18 0.89 1.38
N ASP A 305 -21.43 1.00 0.92
CA ASP A 305 -22.53 1.58 1.69
C ASP A 305 -22.87 0.74 2.93
N HIS A 306 -22.85 -0.58 2.81
CA HIS A 306 -23.03 -1.49 3.94
C HIS A 306 -21.98 -1.23 5.02
N PHE A 307 -20.68 -1.23 4.67
CA PHE A 307 -19.61 -0.98 5.65
C PHE A 307 -19.65 0.44 6.23
N ARG A 308 -20.00 1.45 5.44
CA ARG A 308 -20.25 2.82 5.94
C ARG A 308 -21.41 2.87 6.93
N SER A 309 -22.50 2.15 6.69
CA SER A 309 -23.64 2.10 7.62
C SER A 309 -23.30 1.49 8.99
N ILE A 310 -22.27 0.65 9.05
CA ILE A 310 -21.83 -0.01 10.28
C ILE A 310 -20.82 0.88 11.03
N TRP A 311 -19.78 1.36 10.33
CA TRP A 311 -18.62 1.97 10.96
C TRP A 311 -18.52 3.50 10.80
N GLY A 312 -19.45 4.11 10.07
CA GLY A 312 -19.56 5.56 9.93
C GLY A 312 -18.38 6.21 9.21
N SER A 313 -17.98 7.39 9.69
CA SER A 313 -16.97 8.27 9.07
C SER A 313 -15.57 7.69 8.96
N TYR A 314 -15.29 6.56 9.63
CA TYR A 314 -14.02 5.84 9.55
C TYR A 314 -14.19 4.39 9.08
N ALA A 315 -15.21 4.09 8.28
CA ALA A 315 -15.41 2.75 7.72
C ALA A 315 -14.24 2.24 6.87
N GLY A 316 -13.54 3.14 6.19
CA GLY A 316 -12.29 2.87 5.49
C GLY A 316 -11.18 2.34 6.40
N TRP A 317 -11.15 2.81 7.65
CA TRP A 317 -10.17 2.33 8.62
C TRP A 317 -10.54 0.95 9.16
N ALA A 318 -11.80 0.78 9.58
CA ALA A 318 -12.29 -0.49 10.11
C ALA A 318 -12.15 -1.64 9.10
N HIS A 319 -12.59 -1.44 7.84
CA HIS A 319 -12.47 -2.50 6.83
C HIS A 319 -11.00 -2.85 6.54
N SER A 320 -10.07 -1.89 6.67
CA SER A 320 -8.64 -2.14 6.42
C SER A 320 -8.02 -3.08 7.44
N VAL A 321 -8.54 -3.11 8.67
CA VAL A 321 -8.17 -4.12 9.68
C VAL A 321 -8.60 -5.51 9.21
N LEU A 322 -9.84 -5.65 8.73
CA LEU A 322 -10.36 -6.93 8.23
C LEU A 322 -9.66 -7.40 6.96
N PHE A 323 -9.35 -6.47 6.05
CA PHE A 323 -8.55 -6.72 4.87
C PHE A 323 -7.16 -7.24 5.26
N THR A 324 -6.50 -6.56 6.22
CA THR A 324 -5.19 -6.98 6.75
C THR A 324 -5.25 -8.40 7.33
N ALA A 325 -6.33 -8.73 8.04
CA ALA A 325 -6.54 -10.07 8.61
C ALA A 325 -6.78 -11.18 7.57
N ASP A 326 -7.14 -10.83 6.34
CA ASP A 326 -7.36 -11.77 5.23
C ASP A 326 -6.11 -11.96 4.35
N LEU A 327 -5.09 -11.12 4.51
CA LEU A 327 -3.83 -11.24 3.76
C LEU A 327 -3.04 -12.48 4.18
N LYS A 328 -2.56 -13.22 3.18
CA LYS A 328 -1.74 -14.44 3.39
C LYS A 328 -0.51 -14.21 4.27
N SER A 329 0.09 -13.02 4.24
CA SER A 329 1.26 -12.66 5.05
C SER A 329 0.98 -12.61 6.55
N PHE A 330 -0.30 -12.64 6.96
CA PHE A 330 -0.73 -12.61 8.35
C PHE A 330 -1.63 -13.80 8.71
N ALA A 331 -1.69 -14.84 7.87
CA ALA A 331 -2.54 -16.01 8.08
C ALA A 331 -2.26 -16.75 9.41
N ASP A 332 -1.02 -16.67 9.92
CA ASP A 332 -0.62 -17.28 11.19
C ASP A 332 -1.20 -16.56 12.42
N ARG A 333 -1.72 -15.34 12.24
CA ARG A 333 -2.30 -14.53 13.31
C ARG A 333 -3.81 -14.62 13.40
N SER A 334 -4.49 -15.08 12.35
CA SER A 334 -5.96 -15.07 12.29
C SER A 334 -6.56 -16.21 13.13
N PRO A 335 -7.79 -16.07 13.65
CA PRO A 335 -8.41 -17.12 14.45
C PRO A 335 -8.66 -18.30 13.53
N LYS A 336 -8.14 -19.49 13.89
CA LYS A 336 -8.42 -20.71 13.12
C LYS A 336 -9.93 -20.91 13.05
N GLN A 337 -10.47 -20.92 11.83
CA GLN A 337 -11.88 -21.25 11.62
C GLN A 337 -12.11 -22.68 12.10
N GLU A 338 -13.05 -22.88 13.03
CA GLU A 338 -13.55 -24.23 13.30
C GLU A 338 -14.22 -24.75 12.02
N PRO A 339 -13.94 -26.00 11.61
CA PRO A 339 -14.59 -26.58 10.45
C PRO A 339 -16.09 -26.65 10.70
N VAL A 340 -16.86 -26.03 9.80
CA VAL A 340 -18.32 -26.19 9.74
C VAL A 340 -18.59 -27.65 9.41
N ALA A 341 -19.05 -28.41 10.39
CA ALA A 341 -19.49 -29.78 10.20
C ALA A 341 -20.74 -29.78 9.32
N ASP A 342 -20.56 -30.15 8.04
CA ASP A 342 -21.67 -30.52 7.18
C ASP A 342 -22.18 -31.89 7.62
N GLY A 343 -23.46 -31.97 7.93
CA GLY A 343 -24.11 -33.15 8.47
C GLY A 343 -24.22 -34.25 7.42
N GLY A 344 -23.39 -35.29 7.56
CA GLY A 344 -23.51 -36.53 6.83
C GLY A 344 -23.09 -37.70 7.71
N VAL A 345 -24.08 -38.37 8.31
CA VAL A 345 -23.88 -39.59 9.10
C VAL A 345 -23.30 -40.69 8.21
N SER A 346 -22.15 -41.24 8.60
CA SER A 346 -21.85 -42.65 8.38
C SER A 346 -20.88 -43.16 9.44
N LEU A 347 -21.38 -44.06 10.27
CA LEU A 347 -20.65 -44.79 11.30
C LEU A 347 -19.70 -45.80 10.65
N LYS A 348 -18.44 -45.81 11.08
CA LYS A 348 -17.67 -47.02 11.38
C LYS A 348 -16.44 -46.66 12.22
N ASN A 349 -16.40 -47.28 13.40
CA ASN A 349 -15.32 -47.23 14.39
C ASN A 349 -14.01 -47.75 13.82
N GLU A 350 -12.90 -47.04 14.02
CA GLU A 350 -11.57 -47.60 14.39
C GLU A 350 -10.76 -46.52 15.14
N GLU A 351 -10.14 -46.89 16.26
CA GLU A 351 -9.35 -46.02 17.16
C GLU A 351 -7.97 -45.63 16.56
N PRO A 352 -7.34 -44.53 17.02
CA PRO A 352 -6.21 -43.93 16.31
C PRO A 352 -4.85 -44.48 16.75
N VAL A 353 -4.06 -44.95 15.78
CA VAL A 353 -2.61 -45.20 15.98
C VAL A 353 -1.86 -43.88 15.81
N LYS A 354 -1.28 -43.36 16.90
CA LYS A 354 -0.36 -42.22 16.91
C LYS A 354 0.99 -42.60 16.29
N ILE A 355 1.27 -42.12 15.09
CA ILE A 355 2.64 -42.18 14.51
C ILE A 355 3.29 -40.80 14.66
N TYR A 356 4.24 -40.70 15.59
CA TYR A 356 5.19 -39.59 15.67
C TYR A 356 6.18 -39.68 14.49
N LYS A 357 6.19 -38.71 13.57
CA LYS A 357 7.32 -38.54 12.63
C LYS A 357 8.23 -37.40 13.09
N LYS A 358 9.39 -37.82 13.60
CA LYS A 358 10.57 -37.01 13.96
C LYS A 358 11.07 -36.26 12.72
N ARG A 359 11.25 -34.95 12.83
CA ARG A 359 11.78 -34.06 11.78
C ARG A 359 13.31 -34.21 11.76
N VAL A 360 13.88 -34.78 10.71
CA VAL A 360 15.34 -34.79 10.47
C VAL A 360 15.65 -33.60 9.56
N LYS A 361 16.54 -32.71 10.02
CA LYS A 361 17.16 -31.66 9.21
C LYS A 361 18.29 -32.30 8.42
N THR A 362 18.30 -32.10 7.10
CA THR A 362 19.48 -32.34 6.27
C THR A 362 19.89 -31.01 5.65
N GLU A 363 21.03 -30.49 6.09
CA GLU A 363 21.76 -29.42 5.41
C GLU A 363 22.47 -30.04 4.21
N ILE A 364 22.32 -29.43 3.03
CA ILE A 364 23.16 -29.73 1.87
C ILE A 364 23.92 -28.45 1.55
N ALA A 365 25.23 -28.49 1.82
CA ALA A 365 26.20 -27.52 1.34
C ALA A 365 26.37 -27.70 -0.17
N ILE A 366 26.26 -26.61 -0.94
CA ILE A 366 26.60 -26.59 -2.36
C ILE A 366 27.97 -25.95 -2.48
N GLU A 367 28.96 -26.78 -2.79
CA GLU A 367 30.33 -26.39 -3.12
C GLU A 367 30.37 -25.98 -4.61
N VAL A 368 30.84 -24.76 -4.90
CA VAL A 368 30.98 -24.21 -6.25
C VAL A 368 32.39 -24.49 -6.77
N LYS A 369 32.50 -25.08 -7.96
CA LYS A 369 33.72 -25.00 -8.79
C LYS A 369 33.39 -24.52 -10.21
N PRO A 370 34.23 -23.66 -10.81
CA PRO A 370 33.97 -23.01 -12.10
C PRO A 370 34.63 -23.77 -13.27
N GLU A 371 34.05 -23.71 -14.47
CA GLU A 371 34.71 -23.77 -15.79
C GLU A 371 33.65 -23.67 -16.90
N GLN A 372 33.65 -22.65 -17.75
CA GLN A 372 34.46 -22.38 -18.96
C GLN A 372 33.53 -22.43 -20.19
N VAL A 373 33.79 -21.48 -21.09
CA VAL A 373 32.90 -21.05 -22.16
C VAL A 373 33.20 -21.87 -23.42
N HIS A 374 32.21 -22.57 -23.97
CA HIS A 374 32.22 -22.97 -25.38
C HIS A 374 30.84 -22.73 -26.00
N ALA A 375 30.85 -21.91 -27.06
CA ALA A 375 29.70 -21.64 -27.90
C ALA A 375 29.37 -22.87 -28.76
N VAL A 376 28.10 -23.28 -28.78
CA VAL A 376 27.56 -24.20 -29.78
C VAL A 376 26.22 -23.63 -30.26
N VAL A 377 26.15 -23.35 -31.56
CA VAL A 377 24.95 -22.97 -32.29
C VAL A 377 24.14 -24.23 -32.57
N VAL A 378 22.85 -24.23 -32.23
CA VAL A 378 21.89 -25.23 -32.72
C VAL A 378 20.57 -24.55 -33.04
N ASP A 379 20.20 -24.59 -34.32
CA ASP A 379 18.89 -24.18 -34.85
C ASP A 379 17.76 -25.06 -34.31
N MET A 380 16.63 -24.44 -33.91
CA MET A 380 15.37 -25.15 -33.71
C MET A 380 14.16 -24.32 -34.16
N GLU A 381 13.36 -24.94 -35.01
CA GLU A 381 12.17 -24.44 -35.69
C GLU A 381 10.99 -24.11 -34.74
N LEU A 382 10.22 -23.09 -35.12
CA LEU A 382 9.01 -22.63 -34.42
C LEU A 382 7.77 -23.48 -34.81
N PRO A 383 6.93 -23.92 -33.85
CA PRO A 383 5.69 -24.62 -34.18
C PRO A 383 4.56 -23.67 -34.63
N ALA A 384 3.82 -24.13 -35.64
CA ALA A 384 2.78 -23.41 -36.36
C ALA A 384 1.51 -23.07 -35.54
N LYS A 385 0.97 -21.87 -35.82
CA LYS A 385 -0.29 -21.33 -35.27
C LYS A 385 -1.51 -22.13 -35.73
N ARG A 386 -2.31 -22.66 -34.78
CA ARG A 386 -3.66 -23.21 -35.06
C ARG A 386 -4.70 -22.08 -35.09
N ARG A 387 -5.25 -21.82 -36.28
CA ARG A 387 -6.38 -20.92 -36.55
C ARG A 387 -7.69 -21.70 -36.36
N ARG A 388 -8.57 -21.27 -35.43
CA ARG A 388 -9.93 -21.83 -35.29
C ARG A 388 -10.88 -21.10 -36.25
N THR A 389 -11.41 -21.82 -37.23
CA THR A 389 -12.48 -21.39 -38.13
C THR A 389 -13.83 -21.49 -37.43
N ARG A 390 -14.64 -20.42 -37.60
CA ARG A 390 -16.03 -20.29 -37.16
C ARG A 390 -16.91 -20.98 -38.21
N ARG A 391 -17.78 -21.91 -37.81
CA ARG A 391 -18.81 -22.50 -38.68
C ARG A 391 -20.14 -21.79 -38.37
N GLN A 392 -20.76 -21.24 -39.41
CA GLN A 392 -22.16 -20.81 -39.39
C GLN A 392 -23.06 -22.03 -39.24
N LEU A 393 -24.06 -21.90 -38.37
CA LEU A 393 -25.47 -22.25 -38.60
C LEU A 393 -26.30 -21.44 -37.60
#